data_AF-A0AAE4HYR2-F1
#
_entry.id   AF-A0AAE4HYR2-F1
#
_cell.length_a   1.000
_cell.length_b   1.000
_cell.length_c   1.000
_cell.angle_alpha   90.00
_cell.angle_beta   90.00
_cell.angle_gamma   90.00
#
_symmetry.space_group_name_H-M   'P 1'
#
loop_
_entity.id
_entity.type
_entity.pdbx_description
1 polymer ?
#
loop_
_entity_poly.entity_id
_entity_poly.type
_entity_poly.pdbx_seq_one_letter_code
_entity_poly.pdbx_strand_id
1 'polypeptide(L)'
;MLRFTIKTESIEIVRDTAIERRNLSKAQRVDIVLRSDDLIGKIRNQAKENQGTRNDLTSRSLDPKVKQYSTRKKLADISGISESTMKRVMRAKKEDEELYKKVVSGEVSPKKSQKICGQHLQVRTIKVACKQKFRRHCFLRRDLLSPSEKAIEIRPVSCL
;
A
#
# COMPACT_ATOMS: atom_id res chain seq x y z
N MET A 1 3.77 19.72 -22.19
CA MET A 1 3.39 18.30 -22.39
C MET A 1 4.60 17.40 -22.69
N LEU A 2 5.40 17.66 -23.73
CA LEU A 2 6.51 16.78 -24.19
C LEU A 2 7.59 16.47 -23.13
N ARG A 3 7.95 17.40 -22.24
CA ARG A 3 8.98 17.15 -21.21
C ARG A 3 8.59 16.11 -20.17
N PHE A 4 7.29 15.89 -19.96
CA PHE A 4 6.79 14.92 -18.98
C PHE A 4 6.81 13.49 -19.56
N THR A 5 6.39 13.33 -20.82
CA THR A 5 6.35 12.03 -21.51
C THR A 5 7.75 11.44 -21.67
N ILE A 6 8.74 12.26 -22.03
CA ILE A 6 10.15 11.84 -22.17
C ILE A 6 10.74 11.31 -20.84
N LYS A 7 10.37 11.92 -19.71
CA LYS A 7 10.84 11.48 -18.39
C LYS A 7 10.20 10.16 -17.97
N THR A 8 8.93 9.93 -18.30
CA THR A 8 8.27 8.65 -17.97
C THR A 8 8.73 7.52 -18.88
N GLU A 9 8.91 7.79 -20.17
CA GLU A 9 9.41 6.81 -21.16
C GLU A 9 10.82 6.32 -20.83
N SER A 10 11.71 7.24 -20.42
CA SER A 10 13.07 6.84 -20.01
C SER A 10 13.08 5.93 -18.76
N ILE A 11 12.17 6.15 -17.80
CA ILE A 11 12.01 5.27 -16.63
C ILE A 11 11.50 3.88 -17.07
N GLU A 12 10.56 3.83 -18.01
CA GLU A 12 10.03 2.58 -18.55
C GLU A 12 11.10 1.76 -19.28
N ILE A 13 11.92 2.42 -20.10
CA ILE A 13 13.06 1.77 -20.79
C ILE A 13 14.04 1.16 -19.79
N VAL A 14 14.48 1.94 -18.79
CA VAL A 14 15.42 1.47 -17.77
C VAL A 14 14.84 0.28 -16.99
N ARG A 15 13.55 0.33 -16.67
CA ARG A 15 12.83 -0.75 -15.99
C ARG A 15 12.83 -2.03 -16.83
N ASP A 16 12.46 -1.93 -18.10
CA ASP A 16 12.29 -3.09 -18.97
C ASP A 16 13.65 -3.75 -19.27
N THR A 17 14.69 -2.95 -19.52
CA THR A 17 16.07 -3.45 -19.64
C THR A 17 16.57 -4.12 -18.35
N ALA A 18 16.20 -3.60 -17.18
CA ALA A 18 16.58 -4.21 -15.90
C ALA A 18 15.88 -5.55 -15.66
N ILE A 19 14.62 -5.69 -16.10
CA ILE A 19 13.83 -6.93 -15.97
C ILE A 19 14.40 -8.03 -16.88
N GLU A 20 14.89 -7.68 -18.07
CA GLU A 20 15.48 -8.66 -19.01
C GLU A 20 16.73 -9.36 -18.46
N ARG A 21 17.40 -8.81 -17.44
CA ARG A 21 18.56 -9.44 -16.80
C ARG A 21 18.16 -10.75 -16.11
N ARG A 22 18.79 -11.86 -16.51
CA ARG A 22 18.43 -13.24 -16.08
C ARG A 22 18.65 -13.52 -14.58
N ASN A 23 19.47 -12.72 -13.91
CA ASN A 23 19.91 -12.99 -12.53
C ASN A 23 18.93 -12.49 -11.45
N LEU A 24 17.80 -11.87 -11.82
CA LEU A 24 16.86 -11.34 -10.84
C LEU A 24 15.80 -12.36 -10.42
N SER A 25 15.62 -12.47 -9.10
CA SER A 25 14.53 -13.21 -8.50
C SER A 25 13.18 -12.56 -8.86
N LYS A 26 12.11 -13.36 -8.82
CA LYS A 26 10.76 -12.86 -9.09
C LYS A 26 10.38 -11.70 -8.15
N ALA A 27 10.78 -11.76 -6.88
CA ALA A 27 10.49 -10.68 -5.93
C ALA A 27 11.23 -9.37 -6.29
N GLN A 28 12.47 -9.47 -6.76
CA GLN A 28 13.26 -8.31 -7.18
C GLN A 28 12.70 -7.67 -8.45
N ARG A 29 12.23 -8.47 -9.42
CA ARG A 29 11.53 -7.96 -10.62
C ARG A 29 10.30 -7.15 -10.24
N VAL A 30 9.50 -7.64 -9.28
CA VAL A 30 8.34 -6.91 -8.76
C VAL A 30 8.77 -5.60 -8.09
N ASP A 31 9.82 -5.62 -7.28
CA ASP A 31 10.31 -4.44 -6.58
C ASP A 31 10.73 -3.32 -7.54
N ILE A 32 11.44 -3.66 -8.62
CA ILE A 32 11.81 -2.69 -9.67
C ILE A 32 10.55 -2.05 -10.26
N VAL A 33 9.56 -2.87 -10.65
CA VAL A 33 8.30 -2.37 -11.23
C VAL A 33 7.56 -1.45 -10.26
N LEU A 34 7.47 -1.83 -8.98
CA LEU A 34 6.79 -1.02 -7.96
C LEU A 34 7.50 0.30 -7.69
N ARG A 35 8.84 0.31 -7.67
CA ARG A 35 9.62 1.55 -7.50
C ARG A 35 9.46 2.49 -8.69
N SER A 36 9.45 1.95 -9.91
CA SER A 36 9.21 2.74 -11.13
C SER A 36 7.82 3.38 -11.10
N ASP A 37 6.78 2.63 -10.72
CA ASP A 37 5.40 3.14 -10.64
C ASP A 37 5.27 4.26 -9.59
N ASP A 38 5.85 4.06 -8.39
CA ASP A 38 5.87 5.09 -7.34
C ASP A 38 6.60 6.37 -7.81
N LEU A 39 7.72 6.21 -8.53
CA LEU A 39 8.51 7.34 -9.04
C LEU A 39 7.73 8.13 -10.10
N ILE A 40 7.11 7.44 -11.06
CA ILE A 40 6.24 8.05 -12.06
C ILE A 40 5.08 8.78 -11.38
N GLY A 41 4.48 8.18 -10.34
CA GLY A 41 3.44 8.80 -9.53
C GLY A 41 3.90 10.09 -8.84
N LYS A 42 5.07 10.08 -8.20
CA LYS A 42 5.66 11.29 -7.57
C LYS A 42 5.91 12.40 -8.59
N ILE A 43 6.47 12.08 -9.75
CA ILE A 43 6.73 13.07 -10.81
C ILE A 43 5.40 13.65 -11.34
N ARG A 44 4.35 12.83 -11.49
CA ARG A 44 3.01 13.30 -11.87
C ARG A 44 2.44 14.27 -10.85
N ASN A 45 2.55 13.95 -9.56
CA ASN A 45 2.03 14.81 -8.49
C ASN A 45 2.79 16.13 -8.42
N GLN A 46 4.12 16.09 -8.50
CA GLN A 46 4.94 17.30 -8.54
C GLN A 46 4.65 18.16 -9.78
N ALA A 47 4.42 17.54 -10.94
CA ALA A 47 4.02 18.26 -12.14
C ALA A 47 2.65 18.94 -11.98
N LYS A 48 1.69 18.29 -11.31
CA LYS A 48 0.37 18.86 -10.98
C LYS A 48 0.47 20.02 -9.98
N GLU A 49 1.28 19.87 -8.93
CA GLU A 49 1.53 20.92 -7.94
C GLU A 49 2.16 22.16 -8.60
N ASN A 50 3.16 21.97 -9.45
CA ASN A 50 3.81 23.05 -10.20
C ASN A 50 2.88 23.72 -11.22
N GLN A 51 1.88 23.01 -11.74
CA GLN A 51 0.87 23.57 -12.65
C GLN A 51 -0.13 24.48 -11.93
N GLY A 52 -0.33 24.31 -10.61
CA GLY A 52 -1.31 25.07 -9.82
C GLY A 52 -2.76 24.81 -10.26
N THR A 53 -3.61 25.83 -10.21
CA THR A 53 -5.04 25.77 -10.60
C THR A 53 -5.32 26.05 -12.09
N ARG A 54 -4.27 26.23 -12.91
CA ARG A 54 -4.42 26.50 -14.35
C ARG A 54 -4.96 25.27 -15.10
N ASN A 55 -6.26 25.30 -15.42
CA ASN A 55 -6.93 24.28 -16.23
C ASN A 55 -6.98 24.61 -17.74
N ASP A 56 -6.49 25.78 -18.13
CA ASP A 56 -6.56 26.36 -19.47
C ASP A 56 -5.84 25.54 -20.55
N LEU A 57 -4.93 24.64 -20.16
CA LEU A 57 -4.22 23.72 -21.05
C LEU A 57 -4.80 22.31 -21.10
N THR A 58 -5.95 22.04 -20.47
CA THR A 58 -6.66 20.77 -20.66
C THR A 58 -7.34 20.75 -22.03
N SER A 59 -6.53 20.60 -23.08
CA SER A 59 -7.03 20.02 -24.33
C SER A 59 -7.65 18.69 -23.93
N ARG A 60 -8.98 18.62 -24.03
CA ARG A 60 -9.80 17.44 -23.80
C ARG A 60 -9.35 16.40 -24.81
N SER A 61 -8.26 15.68 -24.51
CA SER A 61 -7.85 14.56 -25.34
C SER A 61 -9.04 13.61 -25.33
N LEU A 62 -9.53 13.29 -26.53
CA LEU A 62 -10.37 12.13 -26.73
C LEU A 62 -9.48 10.94 -26.40
N ASP A 63 -9.27 10.69 -25.10
CA ASP A 63 -8.49 9.56 -24.64
C ASP A 63 -9.17 8.33 -25.26
N PRO A 64 -8.42 7.49 -26.00
CA PRO A 64 -9.00 6.31 -26.61
C PRO A 64 -9.68 5.52 -25.49
N LYS A 65 -10.87 4.94 -25.73
CA LYS A 65 -11.58 4.10 -24.75
C LYS A 65 -10.66 2.97 -24.30
N VAL A 66 -9.88 3.22 -23.25
CA VAL A 66 -8.93 2.26 -22.71
C VAL A 66 -9.76 1.18 -22.04
N LYS A 67 -9.69 -0.04 -22.54
CA LYS A 67 -10.30 -1.20 -21.89
C LYS A 67 -9.82 -1.23 -20.42
N GLN A 68 -10.77 -1.25 -19.50
CA GLN A 68 -10.48 -1.20 -18.08
C GLN A 68 -9.88 -2.54 -17.65
N TYR A 69 -8.58 -2.57 -17.39
CA TYR A 69 -7.88 -3.75 -16.88
C TYR A 69 -7.49 -3.53 -15.42
N SER A 70 -7.46 -4.62 -14.64
CA SER A 70 -6.89 -4.63 -13.28
C SER A 70 -5.45 -4.13 -13.32
N THR A 71 -5.14 -3.08 -12.56
CA THR A 71 -3.76 -2.53 -12.43
C THR A 71 -2.78 -3.62 -12.03
N ARG A 72 -3.19 -4.55 -11.17
CA ARG A 72 -2.34 -5.66 -10.70
C ARG A 72 -1.93 -6.58 -11.84
N LYS A 73 -2.85 -6.83 -12.78
CA LYS A 73 -2.62 -7.68 -13.93
C LYS A 73 -1.58 -7.04 -14.85
N LYS A 74 -1.74 -5.76 -15.19
CA LYS A 74 -0.76 -5.03 -16.01
C LYS A 74 0.64 -5.01 -15.39
N LEU A 75 0.75 -4.72 -14.09
CA LEU A 75 2.05 -4.73 -13.40
C LEU A 75 2.67 -6.13 -13.39
N ALA A 76 1.85 -7.17 -13.22
CA ALA A 76 2.30 -8.55 -13.24
C ALA A 76 2.83 -8.94 -14.64
N ASP A 77 2.11 -8.56 -15.70
CA ASP A 77 2.50 -8.77 -17.09
C ASP A 77 3.84 -8.10 -17.40
N ILE A 78 4.03 -6.82 -17.00
CA ILE A 78 5.30 -6.09 -17.15
C ILE A 78 6.45 -6.82 -16.43
N SER A 79 6.21 -7.30 -15.21
CA SER A 79 7.23 -8.00 -14.42
C SER A 79 7.52 -9.44 -14.89
N GLY A 80 6.71 -9.99 -15.81
CA GLY A 80 6.76 -11.40 -16.23
C GLY A 80 6.38 -12.39 -15.12
N ILE A 81 5.46 -12.01 -14.22
CA ILE A 81 5.11 -12.77 -13.01
C ILE A 81 3.59 -12.98 -12.93
N SER A 82 3.16 -13.97 -12.16
CA SER A 82 1.74 -14.20 -11.91
C SER A 82 1.10 -13.11 -11.04
N GLU A 83 -0.15 -12.76 -11.33
CA GLU A 83 -0.94 -11.78 -10.56
C GLU A 83 -1.01 -12.13 -9.07
N SER A 84 -1.05 -13.43 -8.73
CA SER A 84 -1.09 -13.89 -7.33
C SER A 84 0.19 -13.57 -6.57
N THR A 85 1.36 -13.62 -7.22
CA THR A 85 2.65 -13.27 -6.62
C THR A 85 2.75 -11.76 -6.44
N MET A 86 2.34 -10.98 -7.44
CA MET A 86 2.25 -9.52 -7.35
C MET A 86 1.40 -9.08 -6.16
N LYS A 87 0.21 -9.69 -6.00
CA LYS A 87 -0.69 -9.43 -4.87
C LYS A 87 -0.04 -9.69 -3.51
N ARG A 88 0.78 -10.74 -3.39
CA ARG A 88 1.47 -11.09 -2.13
C ARG A 88 2.54 -10.06 -1.77
N VAL A 89 3.36 -9.69 -2.75
CA VAL A 89 4.45 -8.71 -2.55
C VAL A 89 3.89 -7.33 -2.21
N MET A 90 2.84 -6.89 -2.91
CA MET A 90 2.15 -5.64 -2.58
C MET A 90 1.51 -5.64 -1.19
N ARG A 91 1.02 -6.79 -0.70
CA ARG A 91 0.50 -6.90 0.68
C ARG A 91 1.63 -6.74 1.69
N ALA A 92 2.77 -7.40 1.48
CA ALA A 92 3.93 -7.24 2.35
C ALA A 92 4.37 -5.77 2.43
N LYS A 93 4.46 -5.06 1.29
CA LYS A 93 4.80 -3.63 1.25
C LYS A 93 3.84 -2.74 2.07
N LYS A 94 2.56 -3.11 2.14
CA LYS A 94 1.54 -2.33 2.88
C LYS A 94 1.53 -2.59 4.38
N GLU A 95 1.85 -3.81 4.78
CA GLU A 95 1.69 -4.24 6.17
C GLU A 95 2.96 -4.02 6.98
N ASP A 96 4.10 -4.47 6.46
CA ASP A 96 5.40 -4.45 7.14
C ASP A 96 6.54 -4.20 6.13
N GLU A 97 7.15 -3.02 6.21
CA GLU A 97 8.26 -2.63 5.32
C GLU A 97 9.52 -3.49 5.54
N GLU A 98 9.75 -3.96 6.77
CA GLU A 98 10.85 -4.86 7.08
C GLU A 98 10.66 -6.25 6.44
N LEU A 99 9.42 -6.76 6.45
CA LEU A 99 9.10 -8.02 5.81
C LEU A 99 9.25 -7.91 4.29
N TYR A 100 8.88 -6.76 3.71
CA TYR A 100 9.08 -6.48 2.30
C TYR A 100 10.57 -6.54 1.92
N LYS A 101 11.47 -5.91 2.69
CA LYS A 101 12.91 -5.96 2.45
C LYS A 101 13.45 -7.40 2.45
N LYS A 102 13.01 -8.24 3.38
CA LYS A 102 13.38 -9.67 3.47
C LYS A 102 12.84 -10.51 2.30
N VAL A 103 11.68 -10.14 1.75
CA VAL A 103 11.11 -10.80 0.56
C VAL A 103 11.89 -10.40 -0.70
N VAL A 104 12.34 -9.16 -0.79
CA VAL A 104 13.15 -8.65 -1.91
C VAL A 104 14.58 -9.19 -1.86
N SER A 105 15.19 -9.31 -0.68
CA SER A 105 16.51 -9.93 -0.51
C SER A 105 16.51 -11.44 -0.80
N GLY A 106 15.33 -12.07 -0.81
CA GLY A 106 15.16 -13.49 -1.11
C GLY A 106 15.22 -14.40 0.12
N GLU A 107 15.41 -13.85 1.32
CA GLU A 107 15.39 -14.60 2.58
C GLU A 107 14.02 -15.25 2.85
N VAL A 108 12.94 -14.55 2.48
CA VAL A 108 11.56 -15.01 2.70
C VAL A 108 10.82 -15.17 1.38
N SER A 109 10.26 -16.35 1.15
CA SER A 109 9.44 -16.57 -0.04
C SER A 109 8.12 -15.79 0.02
N PRO A 110 7.59 -15.30 -1.12
CA PRO A 110 6.33 -14.56 -1.16
C PRO A 110 5.11 -15.32 -0.58
N LYS A 111 5.17 -16.65 -0.55
CA LYS A 111 4.13 -17.49 0.05
C LYS A 111 4.23 -17.53 1.57
N LYS A 112 5.46 -17.54 2.12
CA LYS A 112 5.69 -17.47 3.56
C LYS A 112 5.32 -16.08 4.10
N SER A 113 5.68 -15.01 3.39
CA SER A 113 5.31 -13.65 3.82
C SER A 113 3.80 -13.44 3.93
N GLN A 114 3.02 -14.00 3.00
CA GLN A 114 1.55 -13.95 3.08
C GLN A 114 0.99 -14.56 4.38
N LYS A 115 1.61 -15.64 4.91
CA LYS A 115 1.19 -16.26 6.17
C LYS A 115 1.50 -15.37 7.36
N ILE A 116 2.67 -14.75 7.37
CA ILE A 116 3.11 -13.80 8.41
C ILE A 116 2.18 -12.58 8.43
N CYS A 117 1.92 -11.99 7.26
CA CYS A 117 0.91 -10.95 7.06
C CYS A 117 -0.47 -11.35 7.63
N GLY A 118 -0.94 -12.56 7.31
CA GLY A 118 -2.21 -13.08 7.81
C GLY A 118 -2.27 -13.20 9.34
N GLN A 119 -1.20 -13.66 9.98
CA GLN A 119 -1.10 -13.73 11.44
C GLN A 119 -1.10 -12.33 12.07
N HIS A 120 -0.36 -11.38 11.48
CA HIS A 120 -0.31 -10.01 11.97
C HIS A 120 -1.69 -9.31 11.89
N LEU A 121 -2.44 -9.60 10.83
CA LEU A 121 -3.82 -9.10 10.65
C LEU A 121 -4.78 -9.69 11.68
N GLN A 122 -4.70 -10.99 11.96
CA GLN A 122 -5.52 -11.64 12.98
C GLN A 122 -5.29 -11.02 14.37
N VAL A 123 -4.02 -10.83 14.76
CA VAL A 123 -3.68 -10.17 16.04
C VAL A 123 -4.23 -8.74 16.09
N ARG A 124 -4.11 -7.96 15.00
CA ARG A 124 -4.68 -6.60 14.92
C ARG A 124 -6.20 -6.62 15.07
N THR A 125 -6.90 -7.52 14.36
CA THR A 125 -8.37 -7.63 14.46
C THR A 125 -8.84 -8.07 15.84
N ILE A 126 -8.16 -9.00 16.50
CA ILE A 126 -8.48 -9.44 17.85
C ILE A 126 -8.29 -8.29 18.85
N LYS A 127 -7.20 -7.52 18.74
CA LYS A 127 -6.98 -6.33 19.58
C LYS A 127 -8.06 -5.27 19.39
N VAL A 128 -8.46 -4.98 18.15
CA VAL A 128 -9.52 -4.02 17.86
C VAL A 128 -10.87 -4.51 18.41
N ALA A 129 -11.22 -5.78 18.17
CA ALA A 129 -12.44 -6.38 18.68
C ALA A 129 -12.48 -6.39 20.22
N CYS A 130 -11.36 -6.70 20.87
CA CYS A 130 -11.26 -6.67 22.34
C CYS A 130 -11.39 -5.24 22.88
N LYS A 131 -10.73 -4.25 22.27
CA LYS A 131 -10.87 -2.82 22.62
C LYS A 131 -12.31 -2.33 22.46
N GLN A 132 -13.01 -2.79 21.42
CA GLN A 132 -14.40 -2.41 21.14
C GLN A 132 -15.38 -3.09 22.13
N LYS A 133 -15.14 -4.36 22.49
CA LYS A 133 -15.88 -5.06 23.55
C LYS A 133 -15.66 -4.41 24.92
N PHE A 134 -14.42 -4.07 25.26
CA PHE A 134 -14.11 -3.37 26.51
C PHE A 134 -14.82 -2.01 26.60
N ARG A 135 -14.80 -1.22 25.51
CA ARG A 135 -15.56 0.04 25.43
C ARG A 135 -17.06 -0.16 25.67
N ARG A 136 -17.67 -1.17 25.05
CA ARG A 136 -19.10 -1.50 25.26
C ARG A 136 -19.38 -1.95 26.69
N HIS A 137 -18.50 -2.76 27.28
CA HIS A 137 -18.65 -3.21 28.66
C HIS A 137 -18.56 -2.05 29.66
N CYS A 138 -17.60 -1.13 29.50
CA CYS A 138 -17.51 0.08 30.32
C CYS A 138 -18.73 0.99 30.15
N PHE A 139 -19.31 1.07 28.95
CA PHE A 139 -20.53 1.85 28.69
C PHE A 139 -21.74 1.25 29.42
N LEU A 140 -21.96 -0.07 29.28
CA LEU A 140 -23.04 -0.79 29.96
C LEU A 140 -22.90 -0.79 31.48
N ARG A 141 -21.67 -0.84 32.02
CA ARG A 141 -21.44 -0.70 33.47
C ARG A 141 -21.88 0.67 33.98
N ARG A 142 -21.66 1.74 33.20
CA ARG A 142 -22.01 3.12 33.59
C ARG A 142 -23.53 3.34 33.72
N ASP A 143 -24.33 2.57 32.98
CA ASP A 143 -25.79 2.62 33.01
C ASP A 143 -26.39 1.87 34.20
N LEU A 144 -25.64 0.95 34.81
CA LEU A 144 -26.05 0.16 35.99
C LEU A 144 -25.63 0.78 37.34
N LEU A 145 -24.84 1.86 37.33
CA LEU A 145 -24.49 2.60 38.55
C LEU A 145 -25.66 3.49 38.99
N SER A 146 -25.93 3.48 40.30
CA SER A 146 -26.92 4.37 40.92
C SER A 146 -26.46 5.85 40.81
N PRO A 147 -27.38 6.84 40.80
CA PRO A 147 -27.03 8.26 40.61
C PRO A 147 -25.97 8.78 41.60
N SER A 148 -25.92 8.22 42.82
CA SER A 148 -24.94 8.56 43.86
C SER A 148 -23.51 8.10 43.56
N GLU A 149 -23.32 7.08 42.72
CA GLU A 149 -21.99 6.55 42.37
C GLU A 149 -21.40 7.22 41.11
N LYS A 150 -22.22 7.96 40.34
CA LYS A 150 -21.78 8.69 39.14
C LYS A 150 -21.01 9.98 39.45
N ALA A 151 -21.08 10.47 40.69
CA ALA A 151 -20.45 11.72 41.13
C ALA A 151 -18.96 11.58 41.52
N ILE A 152 -18.43 10.34 41.60
CA ILE A 152 -17.00 10.14 41.85
C ILE A 152 -16.28 10.19 40.50
N GLU A 153 -15.86 11.40 40.13
CA GLU A 153 -14.96 11.65 38.99
C GLU A 153 -13.80 10.67 38.99
N ILE A 154 -13.71 9.88 37.93
CA ILE A 154 -12.52 9.12 37.58
C ILE A 154 -11.45 10.15 37.19
N ARG A 155 -10.64 10.58 38.16
CA ARG A 155 -9.34 11.19 37.86
C ARG A 155 -8.56 10.17 37.01
N PRO A 156 -8.02 10.54 35.85
CA PRO A 156 -7.23 9.63 35.06
C PRO A 156 -5.98 9.26 35.87
N VAL A 157 -5.89 8.01 36.30
CA VAL A 157 -4.63 7.45 36.79
C VAL A 157 -3.71 7.40 35.58
N SER A 158 -2.73 8.31 35.57
CA SER A 158 -1.60 8.31 34.66
C SER A 158 -0.90 6.96 34.76
N CYS A 159 -0.91 6.19 33.66
CA CYS A 159 -0.03 5.04 33.51
C CYS A 159 1.41 5.54 33.33
N LEU A 160 2.22 5.39 34.38
CA LEU A 160 3.69 5.33 34.31
C LEU A 160 4.12 3.92 33.89
#